data_AF-A0A960AN69-F1
#
_entry.id   AF-A0A960AN69-F1
#
_cell.length_a   1.000
_cell.length_b   1.000
_cell.length_c   1.000
_cell.angle_alpha   90.00
_cell.angle_beta   90.00
_cell.angle_gamma   90.00
#
_symmetry.space_group_name_H-M   'P 1'
#
loop_
_entity.id
_entity.type
_entity.pdbx_description
1 polymer ?
#
loop_
_entity_poly.entity_id
_entity_poly.type
_entity_poly.pdbx_seq_one_letter_code
_entity_poly.pdbx_strand_id
1 'polypeptide(L)'
;MKRTMAIAAVAAVTAGGLSVAQPATAAKKYTACVKKSTGEMRLLLGKKKCKKGWKKTTWTKKGPRGDQGTPGATGPVNSMGSVVDGTGAVVGESLSLTALGTTQVFSVRIDGGTFTYLGNGWLYPLNAPVEYDNAACTGTPFMESDDPVLTSFHLNDPGFRAVYRVVSPALGPAQAWKVTGQKTAVVAAPNWYRNDSGVCTAGAAFTGDRIALTEVPAPPDRPGPLKLS
;
A
#
# COMPACT_ATOMS: atom_id res chain seq x y z
N MET A 1 -14.19 -3.41 63.47
CA MET A 1 -13.65 -4.45 62.56
C MET A 1 -14.35 -4.27 61.22
N LYS A 2 -13.64 -3.77 60.20
CA LYS A 2 -13.06 -4.53 59.07
C LYS A 2 -14.16 -5.09 58.15
N ARG A 3 -14.23 -4.86 56.84
CA ARG A 3 -13.35 -4.26 55.83
C ARG A 3 -14.24 -4.06 54.58
N THR A 4 -14.32 -2.85 54.03
CA THR A 4 -14.87 -2.60 52.70
C THR A 4 -13.93 -3.20 51.65
N MET A 5 -14.44 -4.14 50.85
CA MET A 5 -13.75 -4.67 49.68
C MET A 5 -13.81 -3.63 48.55
N ALA A 6 -12.66 -3.05 48.22
CA ALA A 6 -12.49 -2.18 47.07
C ALA A 6 -12.23 -3.03 45.81
N ILE A 7 -13.06 -2.81 44.79
CA ILE A 7 -12.88 -3.32 43.42
C ILE A 7 -11.77 -2.50 42.77
N ALA A 8 -10.62 -3.12 42.51
CA ALA A 8 -9.54 -2.52 41.73
C ALA A 8 -9.70 -2.92 40.25
N ALA A 9 -10.36 -2.07 39.46
CA ALA A 9 -10.33 -2.15 38.01
C ALA A 9 -8.97 -1.61 37.52
N VAL A 10 -8.16 -2.48 36.93
CA VAL A 10 -6.92 -2.10 36.26
C VAL A 10 -7.28 -1.51 34.90
N ALA A 11 -7.34 -0.18 34.82
CA ALA A 11 -7.46 0.53 33.56
C ALA A 11 -6.11 0.49 32.84
N ALA A 12 -6.06 -0.20 31.71
CA ALA A 12 -4.93 -0.25 30.81
C ALA A 12 -4.59 1.16 30.29
N VAL A 13 -3.36 1.59 30.50
CA VAL A 13 -2.80 2.83 29.98
C VAL A 13 -2.68 2.69 28.47
N THR A 14 -3.64 3.26 27.74
CA THR A 14 -3.50 3.54 26.31
C THR A 14 -2.44 4.62 26.15
N ALA A 15 -1.25 4.25 25.69
CA ALA A 15 -0.26 5.19 25.19
C ALA A 15 -0.70 5.75 23.83
N GLY A 16 -1.85 6.43 23.82
CA GLY A 16 -2.17 7.38 22.76
C GLY A 16 -1.25 8.57 22.95
N GLY A 17 -0.39 8.82 21.96
CA GLY A 17 0.45 10.00 21.92
C GLY A 17 -0.42 11.26 21.91
N LEU A 18 -0.77 11.74 23.09
CA LEU A 18 -1.29 13.08 23.29
C LEU A 18 -0.18 14.01 22.83
N SER A 19 -0.31 14.50 21.60
CA SER A 19 0.40 15.69 21.16
C SER A 19 -0.08 16.82 22.06
N VAL A 20 0.59 17.00 23.19
CA VAL A 20 0.44 18.18 24.03
C VAL A 20 0.74 19.35 23.12
N ALA A 21 -0.33 20.07 22.73
CA ALA A 21 -0.19 21.34 22.04
C ALA A 21 0.66 22.22 22.93
N GLN A 22 1.94 22.37 22.57
CA GLN A 22 2.86 23.21 23.28
C GLN A 22 2.24 24.62 23.23
N PRO A 23 1.94 25.26 24.37
CA PRO A 23 1.34 26.58 24.34
C PRO A 23 2.25 27.45 23.49
N ALA A 24 1.69 28.05 22.44
CA ALA A 24 2.44 28.93 21.56
C ALA A 24 3.04 30.02 22.45
N THR A 25 4.35 29.92 22.72
CA THR A 25 5.07 30.94 23.49
C THR A 25 4.78 32.27 22.83
N ALA A 26 4.14 33.17 23.56
CA ALA A 26 3.69 34.46 23.03
C ALA A 26 4.82 35.08 22.21
N ALA A 27 4.56 35.29 20.92
CA ALA A 27 5.58 35.75 19.99
C ALA A 27 6.24 37.02 20.54
N LYS A 28 7.59 37.04 20.59
CA LYS A 28 8.33 38.25 20.98
C LYS A 28 7.92 39.39 20.04
N LYS A 29 7.17 40.35 20.58
CA LYS A 29 6.74 41.57 19.88
C LYS A 29 7.85 42.61 19.98
N TYR A 30 8.39 43.02 18.85
CA TYR A 30 9.30 44.15 18.77
C TYR A 30 8.47 45.41 18.62
N THR A 31 8.77 46.41 19.45
CA THR A 31 8.18 47.74 19.36
C THR A 31 9.25 48.71 18.91
N ALA A 32 8.93 49.57 17.96
CA ALA A 32 9.77 50.72 17.61
C ALA A 32 8.95 52.00 17.56
N CYS A 33 9.65 53.12 17.68
CA CYS A 33 9.13 54.44 17.38
C CYS A 33 9.69 54.88 16.02
N VAL A 34 8.82 55.37 15.14
CA VAL A 34 9.16 55.88 13.81
C VAL A 34 8.86 57.38 13.75
N LYS A 35 9.84 58.21 13.38
CA LYS A 35 9.67 59.66 13.28
C LYS A 35 8.80 59.97 12.06
N LYS A 36 7.66 60.64 12.27
CA LYS A 36 6.66 60.85 11.20
C LYS A 36 7.21 61.62 10.00
N SER A 37 8.14 62.56 10.22
CA SER A 37 8.66 63.44 9.17
C SER A 37 9.82 62.87 8.36
N THR A 38 10.51 61.84 8.85
CA THR A 38 11.76 61.34 8.22
C THR A 38 11.82 59.83 8.08
N GLY A 39 10.92 59.09 8.73
CA GLY A 39 10.97 57.64 8.75
C GLY A 39 12.05 57.05 9.67
N GLU A 40 12.85 57.88 10.37
CA GLU A 40 13.86 57.42 11.31
C GLU A 40 13.23 56.46 12.33
N MET A 41 13.80 55.26 12.48
CA MET A 41 13.27 54.21 13.35
C MET A 41 14.19 53.98 14.55
N ARG A 42 13.61 53.89 15.74
CA ARG A 42 14.30 53.53 16.98
C ARG A 42 13.57 52.42 17.69
N LEU A 43 14.26 51.30 17.94
CA LEU A 43 13.73 50.19 18.72
C LEU A 43 13.48 50.63 20.17
N LEU A 44 12.31 50.25 20.69
CA LEU A 44 11.89 50.59 22.02
C LEU A 44 12.21 49.43 22.96
N LEU A 45 13.23 49.61 23.78
CA LEU A 45 13.60 48.66 24.82
C LEU A 45 12.82 49.03 26.11
N GLY A 46 11.85 48.19 26.48
CA GLY A 46 11.00 48.36 27.67
C GLY A 46 9.74 49.22 27.46
N LYS A 47 9.03 49.56 28.57
CA LYS A 47 7.73 50.25 28.56
C LYS A 47 7.82 51.78 28.39
N LYS A 48 8.71 52.27 27.52
CA LYS A 48 8.86 53.71 27.26
C LYS A 48 7.79 54.21 26.28
N LYS A 49 7.44 55.50 26.32
CA LYS A 49 6.55 56.14 25.32
C LYS A 49 7.39 56.73 24.18
N CYS A 50 6.84 56.77 22.97
CA CYS A 50 7.46 57.48 21.86
C CYS A 50 7.45 59.00 22.13
N LYS A 51 8.51 59.69 21.70
CA LYS A 51 8.58 61.16 21.78
C LYS A 51 7.50 61.80 20.90
N LYS A 52 7.09 63.04 21.21
CA LYS A 52 6.16 63.82 20.37
C LYS A 52 6.72 63.93 18.95
N GLY A 53 5.87 63.71 17.94
CA GLY A 53 6.27 63.64 16.52
C GLY A 53 6.69 62.25 16.02
N TRP A 54 6.66 61.22 16.88
CA TRP A 54 6.95 59.83 16.53
C TRP A 54 5.70 58.95 16.65
N LYS A 55 5.60 57.91 15.80
CA LYS A 55 4.53 56.91 15.79
C LYS A 55 5.06 55.57 16.29
N LYS A 56 4.30 54.88 17.14
CA LYS A 56 4.64 53.54 17.63
C LYS A 56 4.23 52.49 16.58
N THR A 57 5.12 51.57 16.27
CA THR A 57 4.89 50.42 15.40
C THR A 57 5.32 49.15 16.13
N THR A 58 4.56 48.07 15.97
CA THR A 58 4.85 46.78 16.62
C THR A 58 4.77 45.66 15.59
N TRP A 59 5.73 44.75 15.58
CA TRP A 59 5.74 43.55 14.72
C TRP A 59 6.32 42.34 15.45
N THR A 60 6.09 41.15 14.91
CA THR A 60 6.62 39.88 15.42
C THR A 60 7.76 39.37 14.51
N LYS A 61 8.70 38.58 15.05
CA LYS A 61 9.82 37.99 14.27
C LYS A 61 9.35 37.06 13.14
N LYS A 62 8.16 36.47 13.30
CA LYS A 62 7.60 35.44 12.44
C LYS A 62 6.24 35.92 11.95
N GLY A 63 6.02 35.84 10.64
CA GLY A 63 4.69 36.00 10.06
C GLY A 63 3.74 34.89 10.55
N PRO A 64 2.44 35.01 10.28
CA PRO A 64 1.51 33.91 10.57
C PRO A 64 2.04 32.62 9.93
N ARG A 65 1.86 31.50 10.62
CA ARG A 65 2.09 30.19 10.03
C ARG A 65 1.21 30.09 8.78
N GLY A 66 1.75 29.64 7.66
CA GLY A 66 0.95 29.37 6.47
C GLY A 66 -0.15 28.35 6.79
N ASP A 67 -1.23 28.38 6.02
CA ASP A 67 -2.33 27.44 6.19
C ASP A 67 -1.81 26.00 6.15
N GLN A 68 -2.44 25.13 6.93
CA GLN A 68 -2.17 23.71 6.81
C GLN A 68 -2.47 23.28 5.37
N GLY A 69 -1.54 22.57 4.74
CA GLY A 69 -1.77 22.01 3.41
C GLY A 69 -3.04 21.14 3.41
N THR A 70 -3.72 21.06 2.27
CA THR A 70 -4.90 20.20 2.13
C THR A 70 -4.57 18.77 2.57
N PRO A 71 -5.46 18.10 3.31
CA PRO A 71 -5.32 16.66 3.53
C PRO A 71 -5.09 15.94 2.19
N GLY A 72 -4.24 14.91 2.20
CA GLY A 72 -4.07 14.06 1.02
C GLY A 72 -5.40 13.41 0.63
N ALA A 73 -5.53 13.03 -0.64
CA ALA A 73 -6.70 12.29 -1.09
C ALA A 73 -6.86 10.99 -0.27
N THR A 74 -8.09 10.65 0.12
CA THR A 74 -8.39 9.34 0.71
C THR A 74 -8.00 8.26 -0.31
N GLY A 75 -7.23 7.25 0.14
CA GLY A 75 -6.85 6.13 -0.70
C GLY A 75 -8.08 5.37 -1.21
N PRO A 76 -7.93 4.53 -2.26
CA PRO A 76 -8.98 3.64 -2.72
C PRO A 76 -9.56 2.79 -1.57
N VAL A 77 -10.85 2.45 -1.67
CA VAL A 77 -11.50 1.52 -0.73
C VAL A 77 -10.73 0.18 -0.78
N ASN A 78 -10.45 -0.41 0.39
CA ASN A 78 -9.63 -1.63 0.59
C ASN A 78 -8.11 -1.45 0.42
N SER A 79 -7.61 -0.23 0.50
CA SER A 79 -6.17 0.06 0.63
C SER A 79 -5.68 -0.08 2.07
N MET A 80 -4.55 -0.76 2.28
CA MET A 80 -3.77 -0.73 3.53
C MET A 80 -2.63 0.30 3.49
N GLY A 81 -2.51 1.08 2.42
CA GLY A 81 -1.39 2.00 2.19
C GLY A 81 -0.46 1.54 1.07
N SER A 82 0.63 2.28 0.86
CA SER A 82 1.60 1.95 -0.21
C SER A 82 2.61 0.92 0.29
N VAL A 83 2.99 -0.01 -0.57
CA VAL A 83 4.16 -0.87 -0.35
C VAL A 83 5.37 -0.19 -0.94
N VAL A 84 6.45 -0.08 -0.16
CA VAL A 84 7.76 0.39 -0.62
C VAL A 84 8.79 -0.73 -0.54
N ASP A 85 9.77 -0.68 -1.44
CA ASP A 85 10.89 -1.62 -1.46
C ASP A 85 12.01 -1.21 -0.49
N GLY A 86 13.07 -2.02 -0.41
CA GLY A 86 14.21 -1.79 0.48
C GLY A 86 14.98 -0.49 0.18
N THR A 87 14.78 0.11 -0.99
CA THR A 87 15.34 1.42 -1.38
C THR A 87 14.39 2.58 -1.08
N GLY A 88 13.14 2.29 -0.70
CA GLY A 88 12.08 3.27 -0.48
C GLY A 88 11.27 3.60 -1.74
N ALA A 89 11.50 2.91 -2.86
CA ALA A 89 10.71 3.12 -4.07
C ALA A 89 9.33 2.46 -3.92
N VAL A 90 8.29 3.11 -4.44
CA VAL A 90 6.91 2.59 -4.39
C VAL A 90 6.79 1.38 -5.31
N VAL A 91 6.34 0.27 -4.74
CA VAL A 91 6.03 -0.97 -5.47
C VAL A 91 4.61 -0.92 -6.02
N GLY A 92 3.65 -0.53 -5.18
CA GLY A 92 2.23 -0.46 -5.49
C GLY A 92 1.37 -0.27 -4.23
N GLU A 93 0.08 -0.50 -4.35
CA GLU A 93 -0.88 -0.36 -3.25
C GLU A 93 -1.12 -1.69 -2.54
N SER A 94 -0.99 -1.75 -1.22
CA SER A 94 -1.28 -2.96 -0.44
C SER A 94 -2.79 -3.17 -0.32
N LEU A 95 -3.28 -4.35 -0.71
CA LEU A 95 -4.64 -4.83 -0.45
C LEU A 95 -4.71 -5.69 0.81
N SER A 96 -3.66 -6.47 1.08
CA SER A 96 -3.52 -7.25 2.31
C SER A 96 -2.06 -7.49 2.65
N LEU A 97 -1.81 -7.71 3.95
CA LEU A 97 -0.53 -8.17 4.49
C LEU A 97 -0.80 -9.40 5.36
N THR A 98 -0.27 -10.55 4.94
CA THR A 98 -0.40 -11.84 5.63
C THR A 98 0.99 -12.43 5.90
N ALA A 99 1.05 -13.67 6.41
CA ALA A 99 2.30 -14.38 6.60
C ALA A 99 2.16 -15.85 6.16
N LEU A 100 3.19 -16.36 5.48
CA LEU A 100 3.44 -17.78 5.24
C LEU A 100 4.64 -18.19 6.09
N GLY A 101 4.35 -18.79 7.26
CA GLY A 101 5.38 -19.01 8.28
C GLY A 101 5.98 -17.68 8.76
N THR A 102 7.29 -17.51 8.61
CA THR A 102 8.00 -16.28 8.97
C THR A 102 8.10 -15.27 7.82
N THR A 103 7.64 -15.63 6.62
CA THR A 103 7.70 -14.77 5.44
C THR A 103 6.42 -13.95 5.33
N GLN A 104 6.55 -12.63 5.33
CA GLN A 104 5.44 -11.73 5.06
C GLN A 104 5.00 -11.87 3.60
N VAL A 105 3.70 -11.79 3.36
CA VAL A 105 3.12 -11.83 2.02
C VAL A 105 2.25 -10.60 1.83
N PHE A 106 2.56 -9.83 0.79
CA PHE A 106 1.86 -8.62 0.40
C PHE A 106 1.03 -8.93 -0.84
N SER A 107 -0.27 -8.71 -0.77
CA SER A 107 -1.09 -8.61 -1.97
C SER A 107 -1.05 -7.16 -2.44
N VAL A 108 -0.42 -6.90 -3.58
CA VAL A 108 -0.11 -5.57 -4.09
C VAL A 108 -0.86 -5.32 -5.39
N ARG A 109 -1.60 -4.22 -5.46
CA ARG A 109 -2.24 -3.74 -6.68
C ARG A 109 -1.25 -2.90 -7.49
N ILE A 110 -1.03 -3.30 -8.73
CA ILE A 110 -0.14 -2.65 -9.72
C ILE A 110 -0.89 -2.62 -11.05
N ASP A 111 -1.05 -1.44 -11.66
CA ASP A 111 -1.73 -1.25 -12.95
C ASP A 111 -3.10 -1.97 -13.04
N GLY A 112 -3.85 -1.92 -11.94
CA GLY A 112 -5.17 -2.56 -11.83
C GLY A 112 -5.17 -4.08 -11.69
N GLY A 113 -4.00 -4.73 -11.60
CA GLY A 113 -3.86 -6.15 -11.29
C GLY A 113 -3.35 -6.39 -9.87
N THR A 114 -3.79 -7.48 -9.25
CA THR A 114 -3.36 -7.91 -7.91
C THR A 114 -2.26 -8.94 -8.03
N PHE A 115 -1.10 -8.64 -7.46
CA PHE A 115 0.10 -9.46 -7.51
C PHE A 115 0.56 -9.79 -6.10
N THR A 116 1.09 -11.00 -5.91
CA THR A 116 1.55 -11.44 -4.60
C THR A 116 3.06 -11.30 -4.48
N TYR A 117 3.52 -10.54 -3.51
CA TYR A 117 4.94 -10.37 -3.21
C TYR A 117 5.28 -10.97 -1.85
N LEU A 118 6.42 -11.67 -1.78
CA LEU A 118 7.03 -12.01 -0.50
C LEU A 118 7.72 -10.78 0.10
N GLY A 119 7.91 -10.77 1.41
CA GLY A 119 8.54 -9.67 2.14
C GLY A 119 9.99 -9.41 1.75
N ASN A 120 10.67 -10.35 1.07
CA ASN A 120 11.99 -10.15 0.48
C ASN A 120 11.95 -9.47 -0.90
N GLY A 121 10.76 -9.13 -1.42
CA GLY A 121 10.57 -8.43 -2.69
C GLY A 121 10.34 -9.33 -3.90
N TRP A 122 10.25 -10.65 -3.72
CA TRP A 122 10.00 -11.56 -4.83
C TRP A 122 8.52 -11.62 -5.21
N LEU A 123 8.22 -11.50 -6.50
CA LEU A 123 6.91 -11.81 -7.05
C LEU A 123 6.68 -13.34 -6.99
N TYR A 124 5.62 -13.76 -6.32
CA TYR A 124 5.40 -15.17 -5.97
C TYR A 124 4.10 -15.72 -6.56
N PRO A 125 4.14 -16.92 -7.20
CA PRO A 125 2.99 -17.52 -7.86
C PRO A 125 2.07 -18.24 -6.85
N LEU A 126 1.27 -17.48 -6.09
CA LEU A 126 0.33 -18.02 -5.09
C LEU A 126 -1.07 -18.34 -5.65
N ASN A 127 -1.30 -18.08 -6.94
CA ASN A 127 -2.63 -18.13 -7.56
C ASN A 127 -2.85 -19.46 -8.30
N ALA A 128 -4.08 -19.69 -8.77
CA ALA A 128 -4.47 -20.92 -9.49
C ALA A 128 -3.50 -21.25 -10.64
N PRO A 129 -3.26 -22.55 -10.92
CA PRO A 129 -2.34 -22.96 -11.97
C PRO A 129 -2.79 -22.43 -13.33
N VAL A 130 -1.81 -22.09 -14.15
CA VAL A 130 -2.01 -21.73 -15.56
C VAL A 130 -1.85 -23.01 -16.38
N GLU A 131 -2.91 -23.38 -17.07
CA GLU A 131 -3.08 -24.68 -17.70
C GLU A 131 -3.26 -24.57 -19.22
N TYR A 132 -3.05 -25.69 -19.90
CA TYR A 132 -3.05 -25.82 -21.36
C TYR A 132 -3.67 -27.14 -21.80
N ASP A 133 -4.14 -27.18 -23.04
CA ASP A 133 -4.74 -28.37 -23.66
C ASP A 133 -3.74 -29.38 -24.24
N ASN A 134 -2.44 -29.12 -24.10
CA ASN A 134 -1.40 -29.94 -24.72
C ASN A 134 -0.13 -30.05 -23.89
N ALA A 135 0.58 -31.16 -24.10
CA ALA A 135 1.85 -31.48 -23.45
C ALA A 135 3.02 -30.54 -23.79
N ALA A 136 2.85 -29.60 -24.71
CA ALA A 136 3.83 -28.55 -24.99
C ALA A 136 3.62 -27.30 -24.12
N CYS A 137 2.49 -27.20 -23.39
CA CYS A 137 2.09 -26.00 -22.63
C CYS A 137 2.13 -24.75 -23.53
N THR A 138 1.44 -24.84 -24.67
CA THR A 138 1.34 -23.79 -25.70
C THR A 138 -0.13 -23.52 -26.06
N GLY A 139 -0.38 -22.43 -26.78
CA GLY A 139 -1.75 -22.03 -27.16
C GLY A 139 -2.41 -21.14 -26.11
N THR A 140 -3.73 -21.13 -26.08
CA THR A 140 -4.51 -20.31 -25.15
C THR A 140 -4.45 -20.91 -23.74
N PRO A 141 -3.86 -20.21 -22.76
CA PRO A 141 -3.86 -20.68 -21.38
C PRO A 141 -5.26 -20.53 -20.76
N PHE A 142 -5.53 -21.35 -19.75
CA PHE A 142 -6.75 -21.25 -18.95
C PHE A 142 -6.48 -21.53 -17.47
N MET A 143 -7.49 -21.31 -16.64
CA MET A 143 -7.59 -21.87 -15.29
C MET A 143 -8.89 -22.66 -15.18
N GLU A 144 -8.88 -23.71 -14.37
CA GLU A 144 -10.05 -24.56 -14.13
C GLU A 144 -10.83 -24.12 -12.88
N SER A 145 -12.16 -24.23 -12.93
CA SER A 145 -13.07 -23.99 -11.80
C SER A 145 -14.31 -24.88 -11.94
N ASP A 146 -14.56 -25.73 -10.95
CA ASP A 146 -15.74 -26.59 -10.86
C ASP A 146 -16.88 -25.95 -10.06
N ASP A 147 -16.62 -24.80 -9.44
CA ASP A 147 -17.59 -24.00 -8.70
C ASP A 147 -18.12 -22.85 -9.58
N PRO A 148 -19.43 -22.79 -9.88
CA PRO A 148 -20.00 -21.72 -10.69
C PRO A 148 -19.91 -20.33 -10.04
N VAL A 149 -19.88 -20.24 -8.71
CA VAL A 149 -19.72 -18.98 -7.96
C VAL A 149 -18.29 -18.46 -8.13
N LEU A 150 -17.28 -19.33 -7.97
CA LEU A 150 -15.89 -18.94 -8.20
C LEU A 150 -15.65 -18.59 -9.67
N THR A 151 -16.23 -19.33 -10.60
CA THR A 151 -16.16 -18.99 -12.03
C THR A 151 -16.72 -17.59 -12.28
N SER A 152 -17.88 -17.26 -11.71
CA SER A 152 -18.47 -15.93 -11.83
C SER A 152 -17.58 -14.85 -11.20
N PHE A 153 -17.01 -15.12 -10.02
CA PHE A 153 -16.09 -14.20 -9.36
C PHE A 153 -14.87 -13.89 -10.25
N HIS A 154 -14.22 -14.91 -10.79
CA HIS A 154 -13.05 -14.74 -11.66
C HIS A 154 -13.37 -13.99 -12.95
N LEU A 155 -14.50 -14.28 -13.59
CA LEU A 155 -14.91 -13.59 -14.82
C LEU A 155 -15.19 -12.09 -14.60
N ASN A 156 -15.55 -11.69 -13.37
CA ASN A 156 -15.92 -10.32 -13.02
C ASN A 156 -14.84 -9.59 -12.21
N ASP A 157 -13.70 -10.22 -11.90
CA ASP A 157 -12.61 -9.59 -11.16
C ASP A 157 -11.57 -8.98 -12.12
N PRO A 158 -11.60 -7.66 -12.38
CA PRO A 158 -10.59 -7.01 -13.22
C PRO A 158 -9.19 -7.04 -12.60
N GLY A 159 -9.10 -7.26 -11.28
CA GLY A 159 -7.88 -7.36 -10.50
C GLY A 159 -7.19 -8.72 -10.60
N PHE A 160 -7.89 -9.76 -11.03
CA PHE A 160 -7.32 -11.12 -11.04
C PHE A 160 -6.06 -11.19 -11.91
N ARG A 161 -4.99 -11.76 -11.37
CA ARG A 161 -3.78 -12.11 -12.13
C ARG A 161 -3.36 -13.53 -11.77
N ALA A 162 -3.27 -14.43 -12.75
CA ALA A 162 -2.52 -15.67 -12.56
C ALA A 162 -1.04 -15.36 -12.78
N VAL A 163 -0.15 -15.95 -11.97
CA VAL A 163 1.30 -15.74 -12.08
C VAL A 163 1.97 -17.09 -12.08
N TYR A 164 2.95 -17.27 -12.96
CA TYR A 164 3.80 -18.44 -13.02
C TYR A 164 5.26 -18.01 -13.10
N ARG A 165 6.14 -18.77 -12.45
CA ARG A 165 7.58 -18.73 -12.66
C ARG A 165 8.21 -20.02 -12.21
N VAL A 166 9.36 -20.35 -12.79
CA VAL A 166 10.24 -21.40 -12.27
C VAL A 166 10.73 -20.98 -10.88
N VAL A 167 10.63 -21.86 -9.90
CA VAL A 167 11.13 -21.64 -8.53
C VAL A 167 12.26 -22.61 -8.16
N SER A 168 12.46 -23.68 -8.94
CA SER A 168 13.51 -24.67 -8.74
C SER A 168 14.22 -24.99 -10.07
N PRO A 169 15.55 -25.11 -10.12
CA PRO A 169 16.51 -24.99 -9.02
C PRO A 169 16.81 -23.54 -8.61
N ALA A 170 16.37 -22.57 -9.42
CA ALA A 170 16.52 -21.15 -9.15
C ALA A 170 15.27 -20.41 -9.61
N LEU A 171 15.05 -19.25 -9.01
CA LEU A 171 13.93 -18.39 -9.33
C LEU A 171 14.10 -17.81 -10.74
N GLY A 172 13.25 -18.24 -11.68
CA GLY A 172 13.23 -17.78 -13.07
C GLY A 172 12.39 -16.51 -13.27
N PRO A 173 12.30 -15.99 -14.51
CA PRO A 173 11.44 -14.85 -14.82
C PRO A 173 9.98 -15.18 -14.58
N ALA A 174 9.19 -14.16 -14.22
CA ALA A 174 7.76 -14.31 -14.02
C ALA A 174 6.97 -14.00 -15.29
N GLN A 175 5.86 -14.73 -15.45
CA GLN A 175 4.81 -14.49 -16.42
C GLN A 175 3.50 -14.27 -15.69
N ALA A 176 2.63 -13.46 -16.28
CA ALA A 176 1.34 -13.14 -15.69
C ALA A 176 0.24 -13.17 -16.74
N TRP A 177 -0.97 -13.50 -16.30
CA TRP A 177 -2.16 -13.51 -17.16
C TRP A 177 -3.33 -12.87 -16.46
N LYS A 178 -4.24 -12.31 -17.24
CA LYS A 178 -5.57 -11.88 -16.79
C LYS A 178 -6.65 -12.74 -17.44
N VAL A 179 -7.83 -12.77 -16.83
CA VAL A 179 -9.02 -13.36 -17.44
C VAL A 179 -9.43 -12.60 -18.71
N THR A 180 -9.90 -13.33 -19.72
CA THR A 180 -10.45 -12.73 -20.95
C THR A 180 -11.94 -12.40 -20.86
N GLY A 181 -12.60 -12.87 -19.81
CA GLY A 181 -14.07 -12.84 -19.69
C GLY A 181 -14.76 -13.98 -20.45
N GLN A 182 -14.00 -14.93 -21.01
CA GLN A 182 -14.53 -16.10 -21.69
C GLN A 182 -14.31 -17.37 -20.87
N LYS A 183 -15.27 -18.31 -20.99
CA LYS A 183 -15.14 -19.65 -20.43
C LYS A 183 -15.66 -20.72 -21.38
N THR A 184 -15.24 -21.96 -21.17
CA THR A 184 -15.74 -23.13 -21.88
C THR A 184 -15.97 -24.27 -20.90
N ALA A 185 -17.17 -24.85 -20.90
CA ALA A 185 -17.46 -26.03 -20.10
C ALA A 185 -16.84 -27.28 -20.73
N VAL A 186 -16.23 -28.12 -19.92
CA VAL A 186 -15.56 -29.36 -20.34
C VAL A 186 -15.96 -30.53 -19.46
N VAL A 187 -15.84 -31.75 -20.00
CA VAL A 187 -16.12 -33.01 -19.29
C VAL A 187 -14.95 -33.95 -19.49
N ALA A 188 -14.37 -34.41 -18.37
CA ALA A 188 -13.20 -35.28 -18.32
C ALA A 188 -12.07 -34.87 -19.30
N ALA A 189 -11.86 -33.57 -19.48
CA ALA A 189 -10.87 -33.04 -20.42
C ALA A 189 -9.47 -33.09 -19.81
N PRO A 190 -8.44 -33.51 -20.56
CA PRO A 190 -7.08 -33.53 -20.06
C PRO A 190 -6.53 -32.10 -19.96
N ASN A 191 -5.66 -31.84 -18.99
CA ASN A 191 -4.93 -30.58 -18.86
C ASN A 191 -3.43 -30.82 -18.63
N TRP A 192 -2.65 -29.78 -18.89
CA TRP A 192 -1.23 -29.73 -18.63
C TRP A 192 -0.86 -28.39 -18.03
N TYR A 193 0.07 -28.39 -17.08
CA TYR A 193 0.60 -27.18 -16.45
C TYR A 193 2.13 -27.24 -16.40
N ARG A 194 2.77 -26.08 -16.28
CA ARG A 194 4.21 -26.02 -16.03
C ARG A 194 4.45 -26.18 -14.54
N ASN A 195 5.27 -27.16 -14.16
CA ASN A 195 5.66 -27.33 -12.76
C ASN A 195 6.72 -26.31 -12.32
N ASP A 196 7.15 -26.42 -11.06
CA ASP A 196 8.14 -25.54 -10.42
C ASP A 196 9.51 -25.49 -11.12
N SER A 197 9.81 -26.47 -11.97
CA SER A 197 11.05 -26.57 -12.76
C SER A 197 10.89 -26.17 -14.23
N GLY A 198 9.73 -25.65 -14.64
CA GLY A 198 9.50 -25.27 -16.04
C GLY A 198 8.99 -26.39 -16.95
N VAL A 199 8.85 -27.61 -16.42
CA VAL A 199 8.49 -28.78 -17.22
C VAL A 199 6.98 -28.88 -17.34
N CYS A 200 6.49 -28.99 -18.59
CA CYS A 200 5.08 -29.21 -18.87
C CYS A 200 4.70 -30.63 -18.42
N THR A 201 3.76 -30.70 -17.48
CA THR A 201 3.35 -31.93 -16.79
C THR A 201 1.86 -32.12 -16.95
N ALA A 202 1.41 -33.37 -17.18
CA ALA A 202 -0.01 -33.68 -17.24
C ALA A 202 -0.65 -33.53 -15.86
N GLY A 203 -1.79 -32.86 -15.78
CA GLY A 203 -2.65 -32.87 -14.61
C GLY A 203 -3.74 -33.94 -14.70
N ALA A 204 -4.65 -33.93 -13.72
CA ALA A 204 -5.80 -34.83 -13.71
C ALA A 204 -6.84 -34.36 -14.74
N ALA A 205 -7.58 -35.29 -15.34
CA ALA A 205 -8.70 -34.91 -16.20
C ALA A 205 -9.76 -34.14 -15.41
N PHE A 206 -10.28 -33.07 -16.01
CA PHE A 206 -11.14 -32.09 -15.35
C PHE A 206 -12.54 -32.04 -15.94
N THR A 207 -13.54 -31.81 -15.07
CA THR A 207 -14.93 -31.53 -15.44
C THR A 207 -15.38 -30.26 -14.75
N GLY A 208 -15.81 -29.28 -15.52
CA GLY A 208 -16.17 -27.95 -15.02
C GLY A 208 -15.95 -26.87 -16.07
N ASP A 209 -15.70 -25.64 -15.63
CA ASP A 209 -15.41 -24.51 -16.51
C ASP A 209 -13.90 -24.28 -16.65
N ARG A 210 -13.44 -24.09 -17.89
CA ARG A 210 -12.13 -23.51 -18.20
C ARG A 210 -12.27 -22.05 -18.51
N ILE A 211 -11.65 -21.20 -17.71
CA ILE A 211 -11.69 -19.74 -17.83
C ILE A 211 -10.46 -19.32 -18.62
N ALA A 212 -10.67 -18.73 -19.79
CA ALA A 212 -9.58 -18.38 -20.70
C ALA A 212 -8.76 -17.20 -20.14
N LEU A 213 -7.45 -17.31 -20.32
CA LEU A 213 -6.46 -16.35 -19.85
C LEU A 213 -5.73 -15.72 -21.04
N THR A 214 -5.26 -14.49 -20.87
CA THR A 214 -4.40 -13.79 -21.84
C THR A 214 -3.21 -13.18 -21.12
N GLU A 215 -2.03 -13.28 -21.76
CA GLU A 215 -0.77 -12.86 -21.15
C GLU A 215 -0.73 -11.33 -21.00
N VAL A 216 -0.17 -10.90 -19.87
CA VAL A 216 0.08 -9.49 -19.55
C VAL A 216 1.48 -9.34 -18.97
N PRO A 217 2.08 -8.15 -19.02
CA PRO A 217 3.38 -7.93 -18.39
C PRO A 217 3.34 -8.29 -16.90
N ALA A 218 4.26 -9.16 -16.47
CA ALA A 218 4.48 -9.42 -15.06
C ALA A 218 5.34 -8.30 -14.45
N PRO A 219 4.96 -7.75 -13.28
CA PRO A 219 5.81 -6.84 -12.53
C PRO A 219 7.16 -7.48 -12.18
N PRO A 220 8.25 -6.70 -12.12
CA PRO A 220 9.55 -7.23 -11.75
C PRO A 220 9.62 -7.56 -10.26
N ASP A 221 10.62 -8.36 -9.88
CA ASP A 221 11.05 -8.46 -8.49
C ASP A 221 11.55 -7.09 -7.98
N ARG A 222 11.48 -6.90 -6.67
CA ARG A 222 11.86 -5.68 -5.98
C ARG A 222 12.97 -5.93 -4.97
N PRO A 223 13.83 -4.94 -4.67
CA PRO A 223 14.74 -5.02 -3.55
C PRO A 223 13.99 -5.20 -2.22
N GLY A 224 14.28 -6.26 -1.47
CA GLY A 224 13.74 -6.42 -0.12
C GLY A 224 14.49 -5.59 0.94
N PRO A 225 13.96 -5.48 2.17
CA PRO A 225 12.63 -5.94 2.57
C PRO A 225 11.53 -4.96 2.15
N LEU A 226 10.37 -5.51 1.76
CA LEU A 226 9.17 -4.72 1.52
C LEU A 226 8.55 -4.24 2.83
N LYS A 227 7.94 -3.06 2.81
CA LYS A 227 7.28 -2.44 3.97
C LYS A 227 6.03 -1.67 3.55
N LEU A 228 5.07 -1.56 4.46
CA LEU A 228 4.02 -0.55 4.35
C LEU A 228 4.61 0.83 4.67
N SER A 229 4.21 1.84 3.89
CA SER A 229 4.57 3.25 4.07
C SER A 229 3.43 4.08 4.62
#